data_AF-A0A1U9UV55-F1
#
_entry.id   AF-A0A1U9UV55-F1
#
_cell.length_a   1.000
_cell.length_b   1.000
_cell.length_c   1.000
_cell.angle_alpha   90.00
_cell.angle_beta   90.00
_cell.angle_gamma   90.00
#
_symmetry.space_group_name_H-M   'P 1'
#
loop_
_entity.id
_entity.type
_entity.pdbx_description
1 polymer ?
#
loop_
_entity_poly.entity_id
_entity_poly.type
_entity_poly.pdbx_seq_one_letter_code
_entity_poly.pdbx_strand_id
1 'polypeptide(L)'
;MGLMDLLQQAAGMLGSNPEQHFDQVAQQAPTDVVGKGLADAFKSDQTPPFAQMVAQLFANSTPEQRATMLNQLLATVGTGALSQAAGGALGNVLAPGASQVTGEQASQLTPDQVQQIAAHAEQSHPGVIDQLGSFYAQHPTLVKTLGGAALAIVLAKMKDHLQG
;
A
#
# COMPACT_ATOMS: atom_id res chain seq x y z
N MET A 1 -0.82 -24.11 -15.14
CA MET A 1 -0.11 -22.92 -15.67
C MET A 1 0.88 -22.49 -14.62
N GLY A 2 2.11 -22.14 -14.99
CA GLY A 2 3.08 -21.64 -14.02
C GLY A 2 2.85 -20.15 -13.73
N LEU A 3 3.27 -19.70 -12.55
CA LEU A 3 3.28 -18.27 -12.15
C LEU A 3 3.87 -17.36 -13.24
N MET A 4 4.92 -17.84 -13.91
CA MET A 4 5.62 -17.11 -14.96
C MET A 4 4.80 -16.91 -16.25
N ASP A 5 3.94 -17.88 -16.56
CA ASP A 5 3.04 -17.83 -17.72
C ASP A 5 1.89 -16.86 -17.46
N LEU A 6 1.35 -16.87 -16.23
CA LEU A 6 0.35 -15.92 -15.75
C LEU A 6 0.88 -14.48 -15.74
N LEU A 7 2.11 -14.26 -15.28
CA LEU A 7 2.72 -12.91 -15.29
C LEU A 7 2.98 -12.40 -16.71
N GLN A 8 3.32 -13.29 -17.65
CA GLN A 8 3.45 -12.91 -19.07
C GLN A 8 2.11 -12.55 -19.69
N GLN A 9 1.05 -13.31 -19.39
CA GLN A 9 -0.32 -12.96 -19.80
C GLN A 9 -0.78 -11.65 -19.17
N ALA A 10 -0.56 -11.48 -17.87
CA ALA A 10 -0.93 -10.27 -17.14
C ALA A 10 -0.23 -9.04 -17.73
N ALA A 11 1.08 -9.13 -18.01
CA ALA A 11 1.86 -8.06 -18.64
C ALA A 11 1.42 -7.77 -20.09
N GLY A 12 1.00 -8.80 -20.85
CA GLY A 12 0.50 -8.63 -22.21
C GLY A 12 -0.93 -8.04 -22.27
N MET A 13 -1.70 -8.15 -21.19
CA MET A 13 -3.12 -7.76 -21.12
C MET A 13 -3.38 -6.61 -20.13
N LEU A 14 -2.35 -5.85 -19.75
CA LEU A 14 -2.42 -4.73 -18.80
C LEU A 14 -3.51 -3.67 -19.10
N GLY A 15 -4.04 -3.64 -20.33
CA GLY A 15 -5.11 -2.73 -20.76
C GLY A 15 -6.54 -3.22 -20.51
N SER A 16 -6.77 -4.50 -20.18
CA SER A 16 -8.13 -5.05 -20.09
C SER A 16 -8.64 -5.14 -18.65
N ASN A 17 -7.97 -5.89 -17.75
CA ASN A 17 -8.43 -6.11 -16.37
C ASN A 17 -7.28 -6.42 -15.39
N PRO A 18 -6.40 -5.46 -15.07
CA PRO A 18 -5.26 -5.66 -14.17
C PRO A 18 -5.63 -6.21 -12.79
N GLU A 19 -6.83 -5.93 -12.27
CA GLU A 19 -7.34 -6.47 -11.00
C GLU A 19 -7.57 -7.97 -11.05
N GLN A 20 -8.16 -8.48 -12.14
CA GLN A 20 -8.41 -9.91 -12.30
C GLN A 20 -7.10 -10.67 -12.52
N HIS A 21 -6.18 -10.08 -13.28
CA HIS A 21 -4.86 -10.67 -13.51
C HIS A 21 -4.02 -10.70 -12.23
N PHE A 22 -4.05 -9.63 -11.43
CA PHE A 22 -3.41 -9.62 -10.13
C PHE A 22 -4.00 -10.67 -9.19
N ASP A 23 -5.34 -10.82 -9.14
CA ASP A 23 -5.99 -11.84 -8.32
C ASP A 23 -5.55 -13.26 -8.72
N GLN A 24 -5.49 -13.56 -10.02
CA GLN A 24 -5.01 -14.85 -10.55
C GLN A 24 -3.53 -15.12 -10.20
N VAL A 25 -2.68 -14.09 -10.33
CA VAL A 25 -1.25 -14.21 -9.99
C VAL A 25 -1.08 -14.36 -8.48
N ALA A 26 -1.76 -13.55 -7.67
CA ALA A 26 -1.67 -13.56 -6.21
C ALA A 26 -2.19 -14.87 -5.59
N GLN A 27 -3.19 -15.52 -6.21
CA GLN A 27 -3.65 -16.84 -5.79
C GLN A 27 -2.61 -17.96 -6.02
N GLN A 28 -1.73 -17.82 -7.01
CA GLN A 28 -0.70 -18.82 -7.33
C GLN A 28 0.68 -18.46 -6.80
N ALA A 29 0.94 -17.18 -6.57
CA ALA A 29 2.19 -16.67 -6.04
C ALA A 29 2.25 -16.86 -4.52
N PRO A 30 3.44 -17.15 -3.96
CA PRO A 30 3.67 -17.01 -2.52
C PRO A 30 3.40 -15.56 -2.10
N THR A 31 2.73 -15.37 -0.96
CA THR A 31 2.42 -14.03 -0.41
C THR A 31 3.67 -13.17 -0.19
N ASP A 32 4.83 -13.80 0.06
CA ASP A 32 6.13 -13.12 0.15
C ASP A 32 6.57 -12.48 -1.19
N VAL A 33 6.37 -13.19 -2.31
CA VAL A 33 6.70 -12.71 -3.66
C VAL A 33 5.77 -11.56 -4.06
N VAL A 34 4.48 -11.70 -3.74
CA VAL A 34 3.49 -10.62 -3.95
C VAL A 34 3.88 -9.39 -3.12
N GLY A 35 4.18 -9.58 -1.83
CA GLY A 35 4.55 -8.50 -0.93
C GLY A 35 5.80 -7.74 -1.37
N LYS A 36 6.85 -8.47 -1.77
CA LYS A 36 8.07 -7.87 -2.36
C LYS A 36 7.78 -7.14 -3.65
N GLY A 37 6.98 -7.72 -4.56
CA GLY A 37 6.59 -7.05 -5.80
C GLY A 37 5.84 -5.74 -5.57
N LEU A 38 4.96 -5.70 -4.55
CA LEU A 38 4.30 -4.46 -4.12
C LEU A 38 5.28 -3.46 -3.51
N ALA A 39 6.16 -3.90 -2.61
CA ALA A 39 7.15 -3.05 -1.98
C ALA A 39 8.10 -2.41 -3.02
N ASP A 40 8.55 -3.19 -3.99
CA ASP A 40 9.42 -2.71 -5.06
C ASP A 40 8.70 -1.83 -6.07
N ALA A 41 7.41 -2.07 -6.30
CA ALA A 41 6.59 -1.14 -7.06
C ALA A 41 6.51 0.21 -6.35
N PHE A 42 6.32 0.22 -5.03
CA PHE A 42 6.28 1.45 -4.23
C PHE A 42 7.63 2.18 -4.15
N LYS A 43 8.75 1.45 -4.23
CA LYS A 43 10.12 2.03 -4.25
C LYS A 43 10.62 2.41 -5.64
N SER A 44 9.90 2.03 -6.70
CA SER A 44 10.36 2.20 -8.08
C SER A 44 10.39 3.67 -8.49
N ASP A 45 11.43 4.11 -9.20
CA ASP A 45 11.44 5.45 -9.84
C ASP A 45 10.35 5.63 -10.92
N GLN A 46 9.75 4.51 -11.35
CA GLN A 46 8.64 4.52 -12.32
C GLN A 46 7.27 4.74 -11.68
N THR A 47 7.19 4.72 -10.34
CA THR A 47 5.97 5.11 -9.61
C THR A 47 6.12 6.52 -9.03
N PRO A 48 5.00 7.23 -8.81
CA PRO A 48 5.05 8.44 -8.00
C PRO A 48 5.67 8.13 -6.62
N PRO A 49 6.18 9.14 -5.89
CA PRO A 49 6.67 8.93 -4.54
C PRO A 49 5.68 8.17 -3.66
N PHE A 50 6.17 7.26 -2.82
CA PHE A 50 5.35 6.44 -1.91
C PHE A 50 4.30 7.27 -1.17
N ALA A 51 4.71 8.39 -0.59
CA ALA A 51 3.84 9.34 0.08
C ALA A 51 2.68 9.85 -0.80
N GLN A 52 2.97 10.19 -2.05
CA GLN A 52 1.99 10.71 -3.01
C GLN A 52 1.00 9.63 -3.43
N MET A 53 1.46 8.40 -3.64
CA MET A 53 0.58 7.25 -3.89
C MET A 53 -0.35 7.03 -2.71
N VAL A 54 0.18 7.04 -1.48
CA VAL A 54 -0.61 6.88 -0.25
C VAL A 54 -1.66 7.97 -0.09
N ALA A 55 -1.32 9.22 -0.40
CA ALA A 55 -2.27 10.33 -0.36
C ALA A 55 -3.40 10.20 -1.40
N GLN A 56 -3.06 9.78 -2.63
CA GLN A 56 -4.05 9.54 -3.68
C GLN A 56 -4.96 8.38 -3.33
N LEU A 57 -4.41 7.29 -2.78
CA LEU A 57 -5.18 6.15 -2.30
C LEU A 57 -6.16 6.57 -1.23
N PHE A 58 -5.64 7.29 -0.24
CA PHE A 58 -6.44 7.80 0.85
C PHE A 58 -7.60 8.65 0.34
N ALA A 59 -7.35 9.57 -0.59
CA ALA A 59 -8.39 10.40 -1.19
C ALA A 59 -9.50 9.58 -1.88
N ASN A 60 -9.14 8.49 -2.57
CA ASN A 60 -10.06 7.62 -3.29
C ASN A 60 -10.67 6.47 -2.44
N SER A 61 -10.14 6.24 -1.24
CA SER A 61 -10.58 5.17 -0.34
C SER A 61 -11.77 5.57 0.54
N THR A 62 -12.52 4.56 0.98
CA THR A 62 -13.60 4.75 1.97
C THR A 62 -13.04 5.02 3.37
N PRO A 63 -13.83 5.62 4.30
CA PRO A 63 -13.43 5.83 5.69
C PRO A 63 -12.80 4.60 6.36
N GLU A 64 -13.38 3.42 6.18
CA GLU A 64 -12.89 2.17 6.75
C GLU A 64 -11.54 1.73 6.17
N GLN A 65 -11.35 1.89 4.86
CA GLN A 65 -10.08 1.58 4.19
C GLN A 65 -8.97 2.55 4.62
N ARG A 66 -9.31 3.83 4.73
CA ARG A 66 -8.41 4.88 5.23
C ARG A 66 -7.92 4.57 6.64
N ALA A 67 -8.84 4.18 7.53
CA ALA A 67 -8.50 3.76 8.88
C ALA A 67 -7.60 2.53 8.87
N THR A 68 -7.93 1.52 8.07
CA THR A 68 -7.12 0.30 7.94
C THR A 68 -5.69 0.60 7.49
N MET A 69 -5.54 1.48 6.51
CA MET A 69 -4.22 1.93 6.02
C MET A 69 -3.42 2.65 7.11
N LEU A 70 -4.06 3.57 7.82
CA LEU A 70 -3.43 4.31 8.93
C LEU A 70 -3.07 3.38 10.08
N ASN A 71 -3.92 2.42 10.40
CA ASN A 71 -3.64 1.39 11.41
C ASN A 71 -2.44 0.52 11.03
N GLN A 72 -2.30 0.18 9.75
CA GLN A 72 -1.14 -0.58 9.29
C GLN A 72 0.15 0.24 9.39
N LEU A 73 0.12 1.50 8.97
CA LEU A 73 1.22 2.43 9.21
C LEU A 73 1.53 2.48 10.71
N LEU A 74 0.51 2.61 11.57
CA LEU A 74 0.63 2.65 13.02
C LEU A 74 1.26 1.41 13.62
N ALA A 75 0.88 0.22 13.14
CA ALA A 75 1.48 -1.03 13.54
C ALA A 75 2.96 -1.13 13.12
N THR A 76 3.35 -0.44 12.04
CA THR A 76 4.68 -0.56 11.43
C THR A 76 5.70 0.43 11.98
N VAL A 77 5.34 1.72 12.04
CA VAL A 77 6.20 2.79 12.57
C VAL A 77 5.95 3.12 14.04
N GLY A 78 4.85 2.61 14.61
CA GLY A 78 4.44 2.92 15.97
C GLY A 78 3.72 4.26 16.11
N THR A 79 2.95 4.39 17.20
CA THR A 79 2.17 5.59 17.56
C THR A 79 3.03 6.84 17.73
N GLY A 80 4.27 6.69 18.20
CA GLY A 80 5.20 7.80 18.42
C GLY A 80 5.62 8.48 17.11
N ALA A 81 6.03 7.71 16.10
CA ALA A 81 6.48 8.26 14.82
C ALA A 81 5.34 8.93 14.04
N LEU A 82 4.15 8.32 14.04
CA LEU A 82 2.97 8.89 13.38
C LEU A 82 2.47 10.17 14.04
N SER A 83 2.51 10.25 15.36
CA SER A 83 2.11 11.48 16.08
C SER A 83 3.02 12.66 15.73
N GLN A 84 4.32 12.39 15.54
CA GLN A 84 5.27 13.41 15.07
C GLN A 84 5.02 13.78 13.60
N ALA A 85 4.79 12.78 12.75
CA ALA A 85 4.56 12.99 11.32
C ALA A 85 3.28 13.80 11.02
N ALA A 86 2.23 13.58 11.82
CA ALA A 86 0.97 14.28 11.69
C ALA A 86 0.94 15.65 12.41
N GLY A 87 2.08 16.13 12.90
CA GLY A 87 2.17 17.40 13.62
C GLY A 87 1.30 17.47 14.87
N GLY A 88 1.09 16.34 15.55
CA GLY A 88 0.19 16.24 16.71
C GLY A 88 -1.30 16.23 16.37
N ALA A 89 -1.69 16.43 15.10
CA ALA A 89 -3.09 16.36 14.68
C ALA A 89 -3.67 14.96 14.93
N LEU A 90 -2.95 13.89 14.55
CA LEU A 90 -3.36 12.51 14.89
C LEU A 90 -3.45 12.28 16.39
N GLY A 91 -2.65 12.94 17.22
CA GLY A 91 -2.75 12.85 18.68
C GLY A 91 -4.04 13.46 19.23
N ASN A 92 -4.64 14.42 18.52
CA ASN A 92 -5.95 14.97 18.85
C ASN A 92 -7.11 14.15 18.29
N VAL A 93 -6.89 13.42 17.18
CA VAL A 93 -7.92 12.56 16.58
C VAL A 93 -7.95 11.17 17.23
N LEU A 94 -6.80 10.62 17.63
CA LEU A 94 -6.74 9.40 18.44
C LEU A 94 -7.26 9.68 19.84
N ALA A 95 -8.19 8.85 20.30
CA ALA A 95 -8.62 8.90 21.69
C ALA A 95 -7.43 8.54 22.63
N PRO A 96 -7.34 9.15 23.82
CA PRO A 96 -6.31 8.79 24.80
C PRO A 96 -6.40 7.29 25.14
N GLY A 97 -5.35 6.53 24.84
CA GLY A 97 -5.30 5.07 25.02
C GLY A 97 -5.75 4.24 23.82
N ALA A 98 -6.19 4.87 22.72
CA ALA A 98 -6.44 4.17 21.47
C ALA A 98 -5.12 3.78 20.79
N SER A 99 -5.03 2.52 20.38
CA SER A 99 -3.95 1.99 19.56
C SER A 99 -4.35 1.86 18.08
N GLN A 100 -5.56 2.33 17.74
CA GLN A 100 -6.13 2.21 16.41
C GLN A 100 -6.91 3.47 16.01
N VAL A 101 -6.83 3.83 14.73
CA VAL A 101 -7.61 4.87 14.07
C VAL A 101 -8.93 4.27 13.58
N THR A 102 -10.05 4.90 13.89
CA THR A 102 -11.38 4.51 13.36
C THR A 102 -11.66 5.17 12.01
N GLY A 103 -12.63 4.66 11.25
CA GLY A 103 -13.02 5.24 9.96
C GLY A 103 -13.41 6.71 10.05
N GLU A 104 -14.09 7.09 11.14
CA GLU A 104 -14.48 8.48 11.41
C GLU A 104 -13.26 9.37 11.69
N GLN A 105 -12.28 8.89 12.45
CA GLN A 105 -11.04 9.61 12.71
C GLN A 105 -10.20 9.75 11.44
N ALA A 106 -10.11 8.68 10.65
CA ALA A 106 -9.45 8.72 9.36
C ALA A 106 -10.12 9.74 8.43
N SER A 107 -11.44 9.84 8.45
CA SER A 107 -12.17 10.82 7.62
C SER A 107 -11.87 12.28 7.97
N GLN A 108 -11.35 12.56 9.17
CA GLN A 108 -10.93 13.91 9.58
C GLN A 108 -9.55 14.30 9.07
N LEU A 109 -8.75 13.34 8.60
CA LEU A 109 -7.43 13.60 8.04
C LEU A 109 -7.55 14.00 6.57
N THR A 110 -6.71 14.95 6.16
CA THR A 110 -6.63 15.38 4.76
C THR A 110 -5.61 14.54 3.99
N PRO A 111 -5.74 14.41 2.66
CA PRO A 111 -4.75 13.71 1.84
C PRO A 111 -3.32 14.25 2.03
N ASP A 112 -3.14 15.56 2.18
CA ASP A 112 -1.84 16.19 2.47
C ASP A 112 -1.25 15.74 3.81
N GLN A 113 -2.06 15.63 4.87
CA GLN A 113 -1.59 15.12 6.16
C GLN A 113 -1.12 13.67 6.02
N VAL A 114 -1.89 12.86 5.28
CA VAL A 114 -1.56 11.45 5.01
C VAL A 114 -0.29 11.31 4.16
N GLN A 115 -0.08 12.22 3.21
CA GLN A 115 1.16 12.32 2.44
C GLN A 115 2.35 12.55 3.36
N GLN A 116 2.27 13.55 4.25
CA GLN A 116 3.36 13.86 5.19
C GLN A 116 3.63 12.70 6.15
N ILE A 117 2.56 12.06 6.63
CA ILE A 117 2.63 10.85 7.44
C ILE A 117 3.41 9.75 6.74
N ALA A 118 3.04 9.43 5.50
CA ALA A 118 3.69 8.38 4.73
C ALA A 118 5.16 8.73 4.41
N ALA A 119 5.45 9.98 4.06
CA ALA A 119 6.81 10.44 3.83
C ALA A 119 7.68 10.34 5.09
N HIS A 120 7.15 10.74 6.24
CA HIS A 120 7.88 10.64 7.51
C HIS A 120 8.04 9.20 7.98
N ALA A 121 7.03 8.35 7.73
CA ALA A 121 7.07 6.93 8.04
C ALA A 121 8.18 6.23 7.24
N GLU A 122 8.30 6.54 5.95
CA GLU A 122 9.38 6.06 5.07
C GLU A 122 10.75 6.54 5.57
N GLN A 123 10.88 7.82 5.92
CA GLN A 123 12.13 8.37 6.45
C GLN A 123 12.53 7.76 7.80
N SER A 124 11.55 7.52 8.67
CA SER A 124 11.79 6.98 10.02
C SER A 124 12.09 5.48 9.95
N HIS A 125 11.33 4.74 9.16
CA HIS A 125 11.47 3.29 8.97
C HIS A 125 11.48 2.98 7.47
N PRO A 126 12.66 2.83 6.85
CA PRO A 126 12.75 2.47 5.42
C PRO A 126 12.08 1.11 5.10
N GLY A 127 11.94 0.22 6.09
CA GLY A 127 11.20 -1.03 5.98
C GLY A 127 9.67 -0.89 6.00
N VAL A 128 9.13 0.32 6.14
CA VAL A 128 7.66 0.54 6.13
C VAL A 128 7.04 0.13 4.80
N ILE A 129 7.77 0.33 3.69
CA ILE A 129 7.30 0.00 2.35
C ILE A 129 7.21 -1.52 2.17
N ASP A 130 8.19 -2.28 2.69
CA ASP A 130 8.16 -3.75 2.70
C ASP A 130 6.98 -4.29 3.51
N GLN A 131 6.78 -3.75 4.72
CA GLN A 131 5.68 -4.15 5.62
C GLN A 131 4.31 -3.84 5.01
N LEU A 132 4.16 -2.66 4.39
CA LEU A 132 2.95 -2.32 3.64
C LEU A 132 2.76 -3.25 2.45
N GLY A 133 3.80 -3.53 1.67
CA GLY A 133 3.74 -4.49 0.56
C GLY A 133 3.23 -5.85 1.02
N SER A 134 3.80 -6.41 2.09
CA SER A 134 3.36 -7.67 2.70
C SER A 134 1.92 -7.62 3.26
N PHE A 135 1.51 -6.49 3.82
CA PHE A 135 0.14 -6.28 4.28
C PHE A 135 -0.85 -6.28 3.12
N TYR A 136 -0.59 -5.49 2.08
CA TYR A 136 -1.42 -5.45 0.89
C TYR A 136 -1.50 -6.82 0.19
N ALA A 137 -0.40 -7.59 0.16
CA ALA A 137 -0.40 -8.97 -0.35
C ALA A 137 -1.37 -9.90 0.42
N GLN A 138 -1.61 -9.64 1.71
CA GLN A 138 -2.58 -10.37 2.53
C GLN A 138 -4.00 -9.81 2.42
N HIS A 139 -4.15 -8.57 1.93
CA HIS A 139 -5.43 -7.88 1.79
C HIS A 139 -5.72 -7.53 0.31
N PRO A 140 -6.00 -8.52 -0.55
CA PRO A 140 -6.24 -8.30 -1.99
C PRO A 140 -7.41 -7.35 -2.28
N THR A 141 -8.39 -7.25 -1.38
CA THR A 141 -9.48 -6.27 -1.47
C THR A 141 -8.98 -4.83 -1.41
N LEU A 142 -7.95 -4.56 -0.59
CA LEU A 142 -7.31 -3.24 -0.51
C LEU A 142 -6.40 -2.99 -1.72
N VAL A 143 -5.86 -4.06 -2.32
CA VAL A 143 -5.05 -3.91 -3.53
C VAL A 143 -5.91 -3.51 -4.73
N LYS A 144 -7.16 -3.96 -4.79
CA LYS A 144 -8.09 -3.52 -5.85
C LYS A 144 -8.35 -2.00 -5.81
N THR A 145 -8.21 -1.37 -4.65
CA THR A 145 -8.39 0.09 -4.52
C THR A 145 -7.15 0.88 -4.94
N LEU A 146 -5.99 0.22 -5.15
CA LEU A 146 -4.80 0.82 -5.78
C LEU A 146 -5.04 1.23 -7.24
N GLY A 147 -6.06 0.65 -7.88
CA GLY A 147 -6.40 0.91 -9.26
C GLY A 147 -5.51 0.16 -10.25
N GLY A 148 -6.00 0.03 -11.48
CA GLY A 148 -5.39 -0.84 -12.49
C GLY A 148 -3.95 -0.47 -12.89
N ALA A 149 -3.60 0.82 -12.85
CA ALA A 149 -2.26 1.28 -13.21
C ALA A 149 -1.20 0.89 -12.18
N ALA A 150 -1.50 1.00 -10.88
CA ALA A 150 -0.59 0.56 -9.83
C ALA A 150 -0.40 -0.97 -9.87
N LEU A 151 -1.49 -1.70 -10.08
CA LEU A 151 -1.49 -3.15 -10.26
C LEU A 151 -0.61 -3.61 -11.43
N ALA A 152 -0.64 -2.88 -12.55
CA ALA A 152 0.21 -3.16 -13.70
C ALA A 152 1.71 -3.11 -13.35
N ILE A 153 2.10 -2.13 -12.53
CA ILE A 153 3.50 -1.95 -12.12
C ILE A 153 3.91 -3.03 -11.12
N VAL A 154 3.03 -3.40 -10.19
CA VAL A 154 3.25 -4.52 -9.26
C VAL A 154 3.50 -5.81 -10.04
N LEU A 155 2.66 -6.12 -11.03
CA LEU A 155 2.82 -7.30 -11.88
C LEU A 155 4.17 -7.28 -12.63
N ALA A 156 4.59 -6.12 -13.14
CA ALA A 156 5.89 -5.96 -13.79
C ALA A 156 7.06 -6.22 -12.82
N LYS A 157 6.99 -5.72 -11.58
CA LYS A 157 8.02 -5.95 -10.54
C LYS A 157 8.07 -7.39 -10.06
N MET A 158 6.91 -8.04 -9.88
CA MET A 158 6.85 -9.46 -9.53
C MET A 158 7.53 -10.34 -10.59
N LYS A 159 7.35 -10.00 -11.88
CA LYS A 159 8.05 -10.68 -12.97
C LYS A 159 9.56 -10.49 -12.87
N ASP A 160 10.04 -9.28 -12.58
CA ASP A 160 11.47 -8.98 -12.42
C ASP A 160 12.09 -9.83 -11.29
N HIS A 161 11.42 -9.94 -10.14
CA HIS A 161 11.82 -10.79 -9.00
C HIS A 161 11.90 -12.28 -9.31
N LEU A 162 11.16 -12.77 -10.30
CA LEU A 162 11.17 -14.18 -10.68
C LEU A 162 12.18 -14.47 -11.80
N GLN A 163 12.73 -13.42 -12.43
CA GLN A 163 13.72 -13.52 -13.52
C GLN A 163 15.15 -13.28 -13.04
N GLY A 164 15.35 -12.72 -11.85
CA GLY A 164 16.65 -12.53 -11.19
C GLY A 164 16.99 -13.69 -10.27
#